data_AF-A0AB33FDY4-F1
#
_entry.id   AF-A0AB33FDY4-F1
#
_cell.length_a   1.000
_cell.length_b   1.000
_cell.length_c   1.000
_cell.angle_alpha   90.00
_cell.angle_beta   90.00
_cell.angle_gamma   90.00
#
_symmetry.space_group_name_H-M   'P 1'
#
loop_
_entity.id
_entity.type
_entity.pdbx_description
1 polymer ?
#
loop_
_entity_poly.entity_id
_entity_poly.type
_entity_poly.pdbx_seq_one_letter_code
_entity_poly.pdbx_strand_id
1 'polypeptide(L)' 'MLDDADFAWLTGALRTLADRHARGRVVSMLEGGYDLQALRESSVAHVAALR' A
#
# COMPACT_ATOMS: atom_id res chain seq x y z
N MET A 1 5.22 8.27 13.95
CA MET A 1 5.47 8.50 12.51
C MET A 1 5.32 7.15 11.85
N LEU A 2 4.64 7.06 10.71
CA LEU A 2 4.50 5.80 9.98
C LEU A 2 5.80 5.48 9.26
N ASP A 3 6.11 4.20 9.09
CA ASP A 3 7.22 3.73 8.25
C ASP A 3 6.72 2.88 7.07
N ASP A 4 7.62 2.40 6.23
CA ASP A 4 7.29 1.60 5.04
C ASP A 4 6.62 0.26 5.38
N ALA A 5 6.90 -0.32 6.56
CA ALA A 5 6.27 -1.56 7.00
C ALA A 5 4.78 -1.36 7.28
N ASP A 6 4.37 -0.19 7.79
CA ASP A 6 2.96 0.16 7.95
C ASP A 6 2.21 0.18 6.61
N PHE A 7 2.85 0.69 5.54
CA PHE A 7 2.25 0.70 4.19
C PHE A 7 2.16 -0.72 3.60
N ALA A 8 3.17 -1.57 3.81
CA ALA A 8 3.09 -2.97 3.41
C ALA A 8 1.93 -3.70 4.12
N TRP A 9 1.83 -3.52 5.45
CA TRP A 9 0.77 -4.12 6.25
C TRP A 9 -0.62 -3.67 5.81
N LEU A 10 -0.83 -2.36 5.65
CA LEU A 10 -2.13 -1.80 5.24
C LEU A 10 -2.56 -2.35 3.88
N THR A 11 -1.62 -2.45 2.95
CA THR A 11 -1.89 -2.99 1.61
C THR A 11 -2.28 -4.46 1.65
N GLY A 12 -1.59 -5.27 2.46
CA GLY A 12 -1.96 -6.67 2.66
C GLY A 12 -3.35 -6.84 3.29
N ALA A 13 -3.71 -5.97 4.23
CA ALA A 13 -5.05 -5.94 4.81
C ALA A 13 -6.11 -5.59 3.76
N LEU A 14 -5.87 -4.59 2.91
CA LEU A 14 -6.76 -4.21 1.81
C LEU A 14 -6.95 -5.35 0.80
N ARG A 15 -5.87 -6.09 0.46
CA ARG A 15 -5.97 -7.27 -0.42
C ARG A 15 -6.83 -8.36 0.20
N THR A 16 -6.64 -8.66 1.48
CA THR A 16 -7.45 -9.65 2.20
C THR A 16 -8.94 -9.30 2.14
N LEU A 17 -9.27 -8.01 2.29
CA LEU A 17 -10.64 -7.53 2.15
C LEU A 17 -11.14 -7.62 0.71
N ALA A 18 -10.31 -7.27 -0.27
CA ALA A 18 -10.65 -7.35 -1.69
C ALA A 18 -10.86 -8.79 -2.16
N ASP A 19 -10.11 -9.76 -1.65
CA ASP A 19 -10.32 -11.18 -1.93
C ASP A 19 -11.70 -11.62 -1.43
N ARG A 20 -12.09 -11.18 -0.23
CA ARG A 20 -13.39 -11.51 0.37
C ARG A 20 -14.56 -10.81 -0.32
N HIS A 21 -14.40 -9.56 -0.74
CA HIS A 21 -15.53 -8.70 -1.12
C HIS A 21 -15.51 -8.17 -2.55
N ALA A 22 -14.36 -8.20 -3.23
CA ALA A 22 -14.15 -7.57 -4.53
C ALA A 22 -13.55 -8.49 -5.60
N ARG A 23 -13.43 -9.80 -5.33
CA ARG A 23 -12.77 -10.79 -6.23
C ARG A 23 -11.32 -10.42 -6.50
N GLY A 24 -10.59 -10.01 -5.46
CA GLY A 24 -9.19 -9.62 -5.51
C GLY A 24 -8.91 -8.30 -6.25
N ARG A 25 -9.94 -7.55 -6.65
CA ARG A 25 -9.75 -6.30 -7.40
C ARG A 25 -9.44 -5.15 -6.45
N VAL A 26 -8.28 -4.53 -6.65
CA VAL A 26 -7.85 -3.30 -5.97
C VAL A 26 -7.30 -2.34 -7.02
N VAL A 27 -7.68 -1.07 -6.92
CA VAL A 27 -7.06 0.03 -7.67
C VAL A 27 -6.44 0.97 -6.64
N SER A 28 -5.15 1.26 -6.80
CA SER A 28 -4.43 2.20 -5.95
C SER A 28 -4.06 3.44 -6.76
N MET A 29 -4.13 4.61 -6.13
CA MET A 29 -3.82 5.91 -6.74
C MET A 29 -2.96 6.71 -5.77
N LEU A 30 -1.86 7.29 -6.27
CA LEU A 30 -0.99 8.15 -5.47
C LEU A 30 -1.69 9.50 -5.22
N GLU A 31 -1.79 9.89 -3.95
CA GLU A 31 -2.36 11.18 -3.54
C GLU A 31 -1.26 12.20 -3.23
N GLY A 32 -0.50 11.98 -2.15
CA GLY A 32 0.53 12.90 -1.66
C GLY A 32 1.72 12.21 -1.03
N GLY A 33 2.61 13.01 -0.44
CA GLY A 33 3.89 12.58 0.12
C GLY A 33 4.98 13.57 -0.29
N TYR A 34 5.51 14.30 0.68
CA TYR A 34 6.40 15.44 0.43
C TYR A 34 7.83 15.22 0.91
N ASP A 35 8.04 14.21 1.76
CA ASP A 35 9.36 13.67 2.03
C ASP A 35 9.71 12.67 0.93
N LEU A 36 10.70 12.98 0.10
CA LEU A 36 11.05 12.17 -1.07
C LEU A 36 11.62 10.79 -0.68
N GLN A 37 12.29 10.68 0.46
CA GLN A 37 12.83 9.41 0.93
C GLN A 37 11.70 8.53 1.48
N ALA A 38 10.88 9.07 2.37
CA ALA A 38 9.75 8.33 2.92
C ALA A 38 8.73 7.96 1.83
N LEU A 39 8.48 8.84 0.86
CA LEU A 39 7.59 8.55 -0.28
C LEU A 39 8.12 7.38 -1.12
N ARG A 40 9.43 7.35 -1.39
CA ARG A 40 10.05 6.23 -2.12
C ARG A 40 9.88 4.91 -1.35
N GLU A 41 10.23 4.90 -0.08
CA GLU A 41 10.22 3.69 0.76
C GLU A 41 8.80 3.15 0.91
N SER A 42 7.85 4.00 1.30
CA SER A 42 6.43 3.64 1.43
C SER A 42 5.79 3.19 0.10
N SER A 43 6.10 3.85 -1.01
CA SER A 43 5.57 3.46 -2.33
C SER A 43 6.09 2.09 -2.77
N VAL A 44 7.37 1.80 -2.53
CA VAL A 44 7.95 0.48 -2.84
C VAL A 44 7.29 -0.60 -2.00
N ALA A 45 7.15 -0.37 -0.69
CA ALA A 45 6.52 -1.32 0.22
C ALA A 45 5.04 -1.57 -0.15
N HIS A 46 4.28 -0.52 -0.45
CA HIS A 46 2.90 -0.63 -0.94
C HIS A 46 2.80 -1.46 -2.22
N VAL A 47 3.57 -1.13 -3.26
CA VAL A 47 3.51 -1.84 -4.54
C VAL A 47 4.00 -3.29 -4.40
N ALA A 48 5.00 -3.56 -3.54
CA ALA A 48 5.46 -4.91 -3.27
C ALA A 48 4.36 -5.76 -2.61
N ALA A 49 3.64 -5.21 -1.63
CA ALA A 49 2.52 -5.88 -0.99
C ALA A 49 1.28 -5.99 -1.90
N LEU A 50 1.16 -5.13 -2.91
CA LEU A 50 0.06 -5.14 -3.88
C LEU A 50 0.18 -6.23 -4.96
N ARG A 51 1.40 -6.69 -5.25
CA ARG A 51 1.71 -7.78 -6.21
C ARG A 51 1.37 -9.14 -5.64
#